data_AF-A0AAD6RT80-F1
#
_entry.id   AF-A0AAD6RT80-F1
#
_cell.length_a   1.000
_cell.length_b   1.000
_cell.length_c   1.000
_cell.angle_alpha   90.00
_cell.angle_beta   90.00
_cell.angle_gamma   90.00
#
_symmetry.space_group_name_H-M   'P 1'
#
loop_
_entity.id
_entity.type
_entity.pdbx_description
1 polymer ?
#
loop_
_entity_poly.entity_id
_entity_poly.type
_entity_poly.pdbx_seq_one_letter_code
_entity_poly.pdbx_strand_id
1 'polypeptide(L)'
;MGSLNVEKRWAFPLVISSLICLFLLATCFNMGLVSSLHTINQIFNIFQSRINQTTEDLIHTFSTINRNLNFIEHTSKLEWKADKRAMPLIVDPGLYSTTKADIYWAMPRRSLPTAFKLFTGSAWMVLTRSFVEYLIWGWDNLPRTLLMYYTNFVSSPEGYFHTVICNVPEYAQTAVSHDLHYIAWDNPPKQHPHTLTLNDTDHMIASGAAFARKFKRDDPVLDKIDKDLLHRKNGTFTPGGWCSGKPKCSEVGDLDKIKPGPGAHRLKRLIARVALNTKLKQNQCK
;
A
#
# COMPACT_ATOMS: atom_id res chain seq x y z
N MET A 1 8.83 24.03 49.25
CA MET A 1 8.99 22.67 48.68
C MET A 1 7.89 21.79 49.25
N GLY A 2 6.77 21.65 48.53
CA GLY A 2 5.67 20.76 48.94
C GLY A 2 5.87 19.40 48.29
N SER A 3 6.07 18.36 49.10
CA SER A 3 6.12 16.97 48.63
C SER A 3 4.72 16.52 48.24
N LEU A 4 4.47 16.34 46.94
CA LEU A 4 3.25 15.74 46.44
C LEU A 4 3.31 14.22 46.70
N ASN A 5 2.73 13.80 47.83
CA ASN A 5 2.44 12.40 48.10
C ASN A 5 1.29 11.93 47.19
N VAL A 6 1.63 11.48 45.99
CA VAL A 6 0.67 10.81 45.11
C VAL A 6 0.46 9.40 45.65
N GLU A 7 -0.77 9.07 46.04
CA GLU A 7 -1.14 7.71 46.46
C GLU A 7 -0.76 6.70 45.35
N LYS A 8 -0.11 5.60 45.74
CA LYS A 8 0.41 4.56 44.82
C LYS A 8 -0.64 3.99 43.86
N ARG A 9 -1.94 4.17 44.15
CA ARG A 9 -3.06 3.75 43.29
C ARG A 9 -3.22 4.60 42.03
N TRP A 10 -2.79 5.86 42.04
CA TRP A 10 -2.89 6.77 40.91
C TRP A 10 -1.58 6.90 40.11
N ALA A 11 -0.46 6.46 40.69
CA ALA A 11 0.83 6.47 40.01
C ALA A 11 0.84 5.60 38.73
N PHE A 12 0.23 4.41 38.77
CA PHE A 12 0.23 3.49 37.63
C PHE A 12 -0.66 3.97 36.46
N PRO A 13 -1.90 4.44 36.68
CA PRO A 13 -2.71 5.05 35.62
C PRO A 13 -2.12 6.34 35.05
N LEU A 14 -1.47 7.18 35.89
CA LEU A 14 -0.84 8.41 35.42
C LEU A 14 0.42 8.14 34.60
N VAL A 15 1.22 7.13 34.96
CA VAL A 15 2.38 6.70 34.18
C VAL A 15 1.93 6.10 32.85
N ILE A 16 0.89 5.26 32.83
CA ILE A 16 0.35 4.70 31.58
C ILE A 16 -0.29 5.80 30.71
N SER A 17 -1.06 6.71 31.29
CA SER A 17 -1.62 7.86 30.56
C SER A 17 -0.52 8.74 29.98
N SER A 18 0.55 9.02 30.73
CA SER A 18 1.73 9.74 30.25
C SER A 18 2.45 9.00 29.13
N LEU A 19 2.63 7.68 29.23
CA LEU A 19 3.24 6.85 28.19
C LEU A 19 2.37 6.76 26.94
N ILE A 20 1.05 6.65 27.08
CA ILE A 20 0.11 6.69 25.95
C ILE A 20 0.11 8.09 25.33
N CYS A 21 0.16 9.15 26.13
CA CYS A 21 0.21 10.53 25.63
C CYS A 21 1.54 10.83 24.92
N LEU A 22 2.67 10.32 25.42
CA LEU A 22 3.97 10.37 24.76
C LEU A 22 4.02 9.50 23.49
N PHE A 23 3.40 8.33 23.50
CA PHE A 23 3.28 7.47 22.32
C PHE A 23 2.37 8.12 21.28
N LEU A 24 1.24 8.69 21.69
CA LEU A 24 0.33 9.46 20.83
C LEU A 24 1.03 10.70 20.29
N LEU A 25 1.74 11.49 21.10
CA LEU A 25 2.57 12.61 20.66
C LEU A 25 3.66 12.16 19.66
N ALA A 26 4.37 11.07 19.95
CA ALA A 26 5.38 10.52 19.05
C ALA A 26 4.77 10.01 17.73
N THR A 27 3.56 9.45 17.76
CA THR A 27 2.82 9.05 16.55
C THR A 27 2.19 10.23 15.81
N CYS A 28 1.80 11.30 16.50
CA CYS A 28 1.32 12.56 15.92
C CYS A 28 2.46 13.32 15.24
N PHE A 29 3.68 13.27 15.78
CA PHE A 29 4.88 13.77 15.08
C PHE A 29 5.28 12.90 13.87
N ASN A 30 4.79 11.66 13.79
CA ASN A 30 4.98 10.80 12.62
C ASN A 30 3.80 10.82 11.63
N MET A 31 2.73 11.57 11.92
CA MET A 31 1.63 11.85 10.99
C MET A 31 0.94 13.19 11.32
N GLY A 32 1.34 14.25 10.61
CA GLY A 32 0.44 15.34 10.25
C GLY A 32 0.20 16.45 11.29
N LEU A 33 1.12 17.42 11.34
CA LEU A 33 0.75 18.83 11.46
C LEU A 33 1.37 19.61 10.31
N VAL A 34 0.48 20.21 9.51
CA VAL A 34 0.77 21.10 8.40
C VAL A 34 1.63 22.26 8.89
N SER A 35 2.85 22.37 8.37
CA SER A 35 3.54 23.65 8.30
C SER A 35 4.55 23.64 7.16
N SER A 36 4.31 24.51 6.17
CA SER A 36 5.28 25.06 5.22
C SER A 36 6.10 24.07 4.36
N LEU A 37 6.10 24.32 3.05
CA LEU A 37 7.00 23.67 2.07
C LEU A 37 8.49 23.69 2.48
N HIS A 38 8.88 24.58 3.40
CA HIS A 38 10.23 24.65 3.93
C HIS A 38 10.56 23.56 4.99
N THR A 39 9.57 23.05 5.72
CA THR A 39 9.75 22.00 6.76
C THR A 39 9.70 20.61 6.15
N ILE A 40 8.97 20.43 5.05
CA ILE A 40 8.96 19.18 4.26
C ILE A 40 10.38 18.88 3.74
N ASN A 41 11.13 19.89 3.28
CA ASN A 41 12.52 19.71 2.90
C ASN A 41 13.43 19.31 4.09
N GLN A 42 13.11 19.70 5.33
CA GLN A 42 13.89 19.29 6.51
C GLN A 42 13.61 17.88 7.01
N ILE A 43 12.36 17.39 6.93
CA ILE A 43 12.04 15.99 7.26
C ILE A 43 12.48 15.07 6.12
N PHE A 44 12.39 15.53 4.87
CA PHE A 44 13.02 14.86 3.75
C PHE A 44 14.54 14.80 3.92
N ASN A 45 15.24 15.77 4.52
CA ASN A 45 16.71 15.69 4.72
C ASN A 45 17.18 14.45 5.52
N ILE A 46 16.33 13.84 6.36
CA ILE A 46 16.69 12.62 7.11
C ILE A 46 16.43 11.34 6.28
N PHE A 47 15.49 11.38 5.32
CA PHE A 47 15.19 10.30 4.36
C PHE A 47 15.80 10.48 2.94
N GLN A 48 16.29 11.67 2.60
CA GLN A 48 16.77 12.11 1.27
C GLN A 48 18.12 11.51 0.89
N SER A 49 18.81 10.85 1.83
CA SER A 49 20.02 10.08 1.54
C SER A 49 19.76 8.75 0.81
N ARG A 50 18.50 8.45 0.43
CA ARG A 50 18.08 7.17 -0.16
C ARG A 50 17.08 7.28 -1.32
N ILE A 51 17.12 8.35 -2.11
CA ILE A 51 16.48 8.27 -3.44
C ILE A 51 17.26 7.22 -4.24
N ASN A 52 16.62 6.14 -4.66
CA ASN A 52 17.28 5.13 -5.50
C ASN A 52 16.68 5.17 -6.92
N GLN A 53 17.36 4.52 -7.87
CA GLN A 53 16.91 4.47 -9.27
C GLN A 53 15.43 4.05 -9.43
N THR A 54 14.93 3.12 -8.59
CA THR A 54 13.53 2.70 -8.60
C THR A 54 12.59 3.84 -8.18
N THR A 55 12.95 4.58 -7.14
CA THR A 55 12.22 5.77 -6.70
C THR A 55 12.20 6.85 -7.78
N GLU A 56 13.32 7.09 -8.45
CA GLU A 56 13.41 8.05 -9.57
C GLU A 56 12.54 7.62 -10.75
N ASP A 57 12.54 6.34 -11.11
CA ASP A 57 11.73 5.79 -12.17
C ASP A 57 10.23 5.96 -11.89
N LEU A 58 9.82 5.77 -10.62
CA LEU A 58 8.45 6.03 -10.17
C LEU A 58 8.11 7.51 -10.27
N ILE A 59 8.92 8.39 -9.66
CA ILE A 59 8.66 9.84 -9.67
C ILE A 59 8.56 10.36 -11.11
N HIS A 60 9.51 9.99 -11.97
CA HIS A 60 9.51 10.38 -13.38
C HIS A 60 8.28 9.86 -14.12
N THR A 61 7.86 8.62 -13.88
CA THR A 61 6.69 8.08 -14.59
C THR A 61 5.39 8.71 -14.10
N PHE A 62 5.20 8.80 -12.78
CA PHE A 62 3.99 9.35 -12.18
C PHE A 62 3.86 10.87 -12.35
N SER A 63 4.96 11.60 -12.57
CA SER A 63 4.89 13.04 -12.87
C SER A 63 4.21 13.32 -14.23
N THR A 64 4.21 12.35 -15.14
CA THR A 64 3.64 12.49 -16.50
C THR A 64 2.16 12.10 -16.60
N ILE A 65 1.55 11.62 -15.51
CA ILE A 65 0.15 11.17 -15.50
C ILE A 65 -0.71 12.00 -14.56
N ASN A 66 -2.04 11.85 -14.69
CA ASN A 66 -2.97 12.49 -13.78
C ASN A 66 -2.78 11.94 -12.36
N ARG A 67 -2.45 12.83 -11.42
CA ARG A 67 -2.19 12.50 -10.00
C ARG A 67 -3.44 12.11 -9.22
N ASN A 68 -4.62 12.21 -9.83
CA ASN A 68 -5.89 11.82 -9.23
C ASN A 68 -6.23 10.34 -9.47
N LEU A 69 -5.43 9.60 -10.24
CA LEU A 69 -5.66 8.18 -10.50
C LEU A 69 -5.30 7.29 -9.29
N ASN A 70 -6.21 6.40 -8.93
CA ASN A 70 -6.03 5.41 -7.88
C ASN A 70 -5.82 4.03 -8.53
N PHE A 71 -4.67 3.41 -8.32
CA PHE A 71 -4.34 2.09 -8.86
C PHE A 71 -4.77 1.02 -7.85
N ILE A 72 -5.93 0.43 -8.11
CA ILE A 72 -6.60 -0.52 -7.24
C ILE A 72 -7.28 -1.55 -8.14
N GLU A 73 -6.72 -2.76 -8.23
CA GLU A 73 -7.35 -3.86 -8.98
C GLU A 73 -8.69 -4.22 -8.32
N HIS A 74 -9.78 -4.29 -9.07
CA HIS A 74 -11.10 -4.51 -8.48
C HIS A 74 -12.05 -5.27 -9.39
N THR A 75 -12.93 -6.04 -8.76
CA THR A 75 -14.06 -6.74 -9.39
C THR A 75 -15.25 -6.81 -8.45
N SER A 76 -16.46 -6.66 -8.98
CA SER A 76 -17.68 -6.92 -8.22
C SER A 76 -18.15 -8.38 -8.29
N LYS A 77 -17.47 -9.23 -9.08
CA LYS A 77 -17.76 -10.67 -9.15
C LYS A 77 -17.16 -11.36 -7.92
N LEU A 78 -17.96 -11.49 -6.87
CA LEU A 78 -17.52 -12.07 -5.60
C LEU A 78 -17.35 -13.59 -5.64
N GLU A 79 -18.17 -14.30 -6.43
CA GLU A 79 -18.18 -15.76 -6.50
C GLU A 79 -18.27 -16.39 -5.09
N TRP A 80 -17.43 -17.38 -4.80
CA TRP A 80 -17.35 -18.05 -3.50
C TRP A 80 -17.04 -17.09 -2.34
N LYS A 81 -16.44 -15.91 -2.60
CA LYS A 81 -16.13 -14.91 -1.55
C LYS A 81 -17.40 -14.32 -0.93
N ALA A 82 -18.51 -14.27 -1.68
CA ALA A 82 -19.80 -13.82 -1.11
C ALA A 82 -20.21 -14.73 0.06
N ASP A 83 -20.24 -16.04 -0.19
CA ASP A 83 -20.58 -17.04 0.81
C ASP A 83 -19.50 -17.12 1.90
N LYS A 84 -18.22 -17.24 1.55
CA LYS A 84 -17.18 -17.54 2.55
C LYS A 84 -16.62 -16.34 3.29
N ARG A 85 -16.78 -15.12 2.79
CA ARG A 85 -16.15 -13.92 3.38
C ARG A 85 -17.13 -12.82 3.75
N ALA A 86 -18.15 -12.57 2.93
CA ALA A 86 -19.07 -11.45 3.12
C ALA A 86 -20.24 -11.77 4.06
N MET A 87 -20.90 -12.92 3.85
CA MET A 87 -22.08 -13.35 4.61
C MET A 87 -21.81 -13.87 6.03
N PRO A 88 -20.66 -14.46 6.37
CA PRO A 88 -20.41 -14.93 7.73
C PRO A 88 -20.15 -13.76 8.70
N LEU A 89 -20.47 -13.97 9.97
CA LEU A 89 -19.98 -13.16 11.08
C LEU A 89 -18.80 -13.90 11.70
N ILE A 90 -17.76 -13.17 12.12
CA ILE A 90 -16.51 -13.78 12.58
C ILE A 90 -16.05 -13.16 13.90
N VAL A 91 -15.52 -14.00 14.79
CA VAL A 91 -14.73 -13.56 15.93
C VAL A 91 -13.30 -13.98 15.64
N ASP A 92 -12.40 -13.02 15.52
CA ASP A 92 -10.99 -13.25 15.24
C ASP A 92 -10.17 -13.19 16.54
N PRO A 93 -9.64 -14.33 17.04
CA PRO A 93 -8.79 -14.36 18.22
C PRO A 93 -7.53 -13.51 18.08
N GLY A 94 -7.04 -13.29 16.85
CA GLY A 94 -5.88 -12.46 16.58
C GLY A 94 -6.06 -10.99 16.99
N LEU A 95 -7.29 -10.54 17.27
CA LEU A 95 -7.57 -9.18 17.75
C LEU A 95 -7.43 -9.01 19.26
N TYR A 96 -7.50 -10.09 20.06
CA TYR A 96 -7.49 -10.01 21.52
C TYR A 96 -6.60 -11.04 22.22
N SER A 97 -6.03 -12.00 21.49
CA SER A 97 -5.16 -13.05 22.00
C SER A 97 -3.79 -12.98 21.33
N THR A 98 -2.74 -13.29 22.09
CA THR A 98 -1.38 -13.44 21.56
C THR A 98 -1.11 -14.83 20.99
N THR A 99 -1.96 -15.82 21.31
CA THR A 99 -1.87 -17.16 20.75
C THR A 99 -2.62 -17.22 19.42
N LYS A 100 -1.91 -17.65 18.37
CA LYS A 100 -2.50 -17.83 17.05
C LYS A 100 -3.54 -18.96 17.07
N ALA A 101 -4.77 -18.65 16.68
CA ALA A 101 -5.86 -19.59 16.53
C ALA A 101 -6.68 -19.25 15.27
N ASP A 102 -7.49 -20.21 14.81
CA ASP A 102 -8.40 -19.98 13.70
C ASP A 102 -9.57 -19.08 14.10
N ILE A 103 -10.17 -18.41 13.11
CA ILE A 103 -11.36 -17.58 13.31
C ILE A 103 -12.55 -18.45 13.69
N TYR A 104 -13.40 -17.91 14.57
CA TYR A 104 -14.67 -18.53 14.94
C TYR A 104 -15.79 -18.00 14.05
N TRP A 105 -16.59 -18.92 13.51
CA TRP A 105 -17.74 -18.58 12.69
C TRP A 105 -18.97 -18.41 13.59
N ALA A 106 -19.47 -17.18 13.67
CA ALA A 106 -20.68 -16.86 14.43
C ALA A 106 -21.94 -17.08 13.57
N MET A 107 -22.99 -17.57 14.22
CA MET A 107 -24.33 -17.76 13.64
C MET A 107 -25.31 -16.78 14.30
N PRO A 108 -26.32 -16.27 13.56
CA PRO A 108 -26.63 -16.56 12.16
C PRO A 108 -25.73 -15.79 11.18
N ARG A 109 -25.70 -16.26 9.92
CA ARG A 109 -25.06 -15.54 8.81
C ARG A 109 -25.93 -14.35 8.40
N ARG A 110 -25.30 -13.27 7.94
CA ARG A 110 -25.99 -12.08 7.43
C ARG A 110 -26.24 -12.17 5.92
N SER A 111 -27.23 -11.42 5.43
CA SER A 111 -27.42 -11.19 4.01
C SER A 111 -26.36 -10.23 3.44
N LEU A 112 -26.21 -10.22 2.12
CA LEU A 112 -25.40 -9.21 1.44
C LEU A 112 -26.08 -7.83 1.55
N PRO A 113 -25.30 -6.74 1.65
CA PRO A 113 -25.84 -5.39 1.75
C PRO A 113 -26.56 -5.00 0.46
N THR A 114 -27.67 -4.28 0.60
CA THR A 114 -28.44 -3.71 -0.52
C THR A 114 -28.14 -2.22 -0.74
N ALA A 115 -27.59 -1.54 0.26
CA ALA A 115 -27.29 -0.11 0.22
C ALA A 115 -26.04 0.24 -0.60
N PHE A 116 -25.14 -0.71 -0.84
CA PHE A 116 -23.91 -0.53 -1.61
C PHE A 116 -23.50 -1.85 -2.27
N LYS A 117 -22.77 -1.74 -3.38
CA LYS A 117 -22.25 -2.90 -4.12
C LYS A 117 -20.88 -3.29 -3.59
N LEU A 118 -20.69 -4.55 -3.23
CA LEU A 118 -19.38 -5.04 -2.79
C LEU A 118 -18.41 -5.22 -3.95
N PHE A 119 -17.16 -4.88 -3.70
CA PHE A 119 -16.03 -5.12 -4.58
C PHE A 119 -14.92 -5.84 -3.81
N THR A 120 -14.14 -6.64 -4.53
CA THR A 120 -12.91 -7.25 -4.01
C THR A 120 -11.77 -7.10 -5.00
N GLY A 121 -10.53 -7.24 -4.51
CA GLY A 121 -9.35 -7.20 -5.34
C GLY A 121 -8.08 -7.49 -4.55
N SER A 122 -6.95 -7.05 -5.08
CA SER A 122 -5.65 -7.13 -4.42
C SER A 122 -5.60 -6.30 -3.13
N ALA A 123 -4.96 -6.84 -2.09
CA ALA A 123 -4.66 -6.06 -0.88
C ALA A 123 -3.59 -4.96 -1.14
N TRP A 124 -2.93 -4.98 -2.30
CA TRP A 124 -1.95 -3.98 -2.70
C TRP A 124 -2.59 -2.93 -3.59
N MET A 125 -2.24 -1.67 -3.37
CA MET A 125 -2.83 -0.55 -4.07
C MET A 125 -1.94 0.69 -3.98
N VAL A 126 -2.09 1.60 -4.94
CA VAL A 126 -1.53 2.95 -4.88
C VAL A 126 -2.70 3.94 -4.88
N LEU A 127 -2.91 4.57 -3.73
CA LEU A 127 -4.03 5.49 -3.52
C LEU A 127 -3.54 6.94 -3.51
N THR A 128 -4.39 7.82 -4.00
CA THR A 128 -4.17 9.26 -3.98
C THR A 128 -4.39 9.83 -2.58
N ARG A 129 -3.71 10.93 -2.28
CA ARG A 129 -3.92 11.66 -1.02
C ARG A 129 -5.38 12.07 -0.85
N SER A 130 -6.02 12.58 -1.90
CA SER A 130 -7.44 12.99 -1.86
C SER A 130 -8.35 11.84 -1.44
N PHE A 131 -8.18 10.65 -2.03
CA PHE A 131 -8.99 9.49 -1.66
C PHE A 131 -8.72 9.04 -0.22
N VAL A 132 -7.45 9.03 0.22
CA VAL A 132 -7.10 8.69 1.61
C VAL A 132 -7.69 9.69 2.60
N GLU A 133 -7.64 10.99 2.29
CA GLU A 133 -8.26 12.03 3.11
C GLU A 133 -9.77 11.84 3.21
N TYR A 134 -10.44 11.46 2.12
CA TYR A 134 -11.84 11.11 2.14
C TYR A 134 -12.14 9.89 3.03
N LEU A 135 -11.29 8.86 3.04
CA LEU A 135 -11.47 7.70 3.93
C LEU A 135 -11.41 8.06 5.42
N ILE A 136 -10.62 9.08 5.77
CA ILE A 136 -10.37 9.48 7.17
C ILE A 136 -11.34 10.59 7.61
N TRP A 137 -11.47 11.62 6.79
CA TRP A 137 -12.14 12.89 7.10
C TRP A 137 -13.43 13.10 6.32
N GLY A 138 -13.84 12.12 5.50
CA GLY A 138 -15.08 12.17 4.73
C GLY A 138 -16.26 12.57 5.61
N TRP A 139 -17.00 13.58 5.17
CA TRP A 139 -18.16 14.08 5.90
C TRP A 139 -19.34 13.11 5.79
N ASP A 140 -19.46 12.40 4.65
CA ASP A 140 -20.46 11.37 4.48
C ASP A 140 -20.18 10.13 5.35
N ASN A 141 -21.21 9.28 5.47
CA ASN A 141 -21.16 8.13 6.35
C ASN A 141 -20.58 6.88 5.68
N LEU A 142 -20.33 6.88 4.37
CA LEU A 142 -20.04 5.65 3.63
C LEU A 142 -18.74 4.98 4.10
N PRO A 143 -17.58 5.67 4.23
CA PRO A 143 -16.37 5.07 4.79
C PRO A 143 -16.59 4.50 6.19
N ARG A 144 -17.30 5.23 7.06
CA ARG A 144 -17.59 4.78 8.45
C ARG A 144 -18.49 3.55 8.48
N THR A 145 -19.55 3.54 7.68
CA THR A 145 -20.45 2.38 7.53
C THR A 145 -19.72 1.17 6.97
N LEU A 146 -18.85 1.37 5.97
CA LEU A 146 -18.05 0.30 5.40
C LEU A 146 -16.99 -0.21 6.38
N LEU A 147 -16.36 0.64 7.18
CA LEU A 147 -15.45 0.20 8.25
C LEU A 147 -16.17 -0.75 9.21
N MET A 148 -17.37 -0.37 9.67
CA MET A 148 -18.19 -1.24 10.51
C MET A 148 -18.54 -2.56 9.81
N TYR A 149 -18.96 -2.52 8.54
CA TYR A 149 -19.27 -3.71 7.75
C TYR A 149 -18.08 -4.66 7.59
N TYR A 150 -16.88 -4.10 7.38
CA TYR A 150 -15.64 -4.84 7.14
C TYR A 150 -14.92 -5.28 8.41
N THR A 151 -15.42 -4.94 9.61
CA THR A 151 -14.98 -5.58 10.87
C THR A 151 -15.29 -7.08 10.89
N ASN A 152 -16.36 -7.49 10.21
CA ASN A 152 -16.84 -8.87 10.11
C ASN A 152 -16.83 -9.34 8.65
N PHE A 153 -15.65 -9.23 8.02
CA PHE A 153 -15.41 -9.69 6.66
C PHE A 153 -14.05 -10.37 6.60
N VAL A 154 -13.98 -11.61 6.12
CA VAL A 154 -12.69 -12.32 6.05
C VAL A 154 -11.80 -11.68 4.98
N SER A 155 -10.56 -11.34 5.33
CA SER A 155 -9.61 -10.62 4.45
C SER A 155 -10.07 -9.20 4.08
N SER A 156 -10.53 -8.41 5.05
CA SER A 156 -11.07 -7.05 4.86
C SER A 156 -10.24 -6.10 3.97
N PRO A 157 -8.89 -6.09 4.01
CA PRO A 157 -8.09 -5.23 3.12
C PRO A 157 -8.31 -5.50 1.62
N GLU A 158 -8.71 -6.73 1.26
CA GLU A 158 -9.03 -7.12 -0.12
C GLU A 158 -10.43 -6.65 -0.56
N GLY A 159 -11.17 -5.90 0.26
CA GLY A 159 -12.54 -5.47 -0.07
C GLY A 159 -12.90 -4.05 0.33
N TYR A 160 -12.43 -3.56 1.49
CA TYR A 160 -12.83 -2.25 2.02
C TYR A 160 -12.57 -1.11 1.03
N PHE A 161 -11.33 -0.92 0.61
CA PHE A 161 -10.93 0.19 -0.28
C PHE A 161 -11.62 0.10 -1.65
N HIS A 162 -11.75 -1.12 -2.18
CA HIS A 162 -12.42 -1.42 -3.44
C HIS A 162 -13.90 -1.03 -3.40
N THR A 163 -14.58 -1.38 -2.31
CA THR A 163 -15.99 -1.06 -2.12
C THR A 163 -16.18 0.42 -1.91
N VAL A 164 -15.35 1.08 -1.10
CA VAL A 164 -15.49 2.54 -0.92
C VAL A 164 -15.28 3.27 -2.25
N ILE A 165 -14.17 3.02 -2.95
CA ILE A 165 -13.82 3.79 -4.15
C ILE A 165 -14.88 3.64 -5.26
N CYS A 166 -15.47 2.46 -5.41
CA CYS A 166 -16.43 2.17 -6.45
C CYS A 166 -17.88 2.56 -6.11
N ASN A 167 -18.20 2.87 -4.86
CA ASN A 167 -19.52 3.37 -4.46
C ASN A 167 -19.55 4.90 -4.32
N VAL A 168 -18.45 5.61 -4.60
CA VAL A 168 -18.40 7.07 -4.62
C VAL A 168 -18.22 7.55 -6.06
N PRO A 169 -19.22 8.21 -6.68
CA PRO A 169 -19.18 8.57 -8.10
C PRO A 169 -17.97 9.39 -8.53
N GLU A 170 -17.45 10.25 -7.66
CA GLU A 170 -16.25 11.05 -7.91
C GLU A 170 -15.00 10.16 -8.01
N TYR A 171 -14.78 9.29 -7.02
CA TYR A 171 -13.59 8.44 -6.99
C TYR A 171 -13.67 7.24 -7.92
N ALA A 172 -14.87 6.71 -8.19
CA ALA A 172 -15.09 5.60 -9.11
C ALA A 172 -14.51 5.92 -10.51
N GLN A 173 -14.59 7.18 -10.95
CA GLN A 173 -14.04 7.66 -12.22
C GLN A 173 -12.51 7.68 -12.27
N THR A 174 -11.86 7.62 -11.12
CA THR A 174 -10.40 7.63 -10.99
C THR A 174 -9.81 6.26 -10.65
N ALA A 175 -10.65 5.25 -10.43
CA ALA A 175 -10.22 3.88 -10.14
C ALA A 175 -9.64 3.20 -11.40
N VAL A 176 -8.36 2.87 -11.35
CA VAL A 176 -7.64 2.11 -12.37
C VAL A 176 -7.49 0.67 -11.88
N SER A 177 -8.08 -0.29 -12.61
CA SER A 177 -8.07 -1.71 -12.22
C SER A 177 -6.72 -2.38 -12.49
N HIS A 178 -5.71 -2.02 -11.71
CA HIS A 178 -4.37 -2.61 -11.69
C HIS A 178 -3.66 -2.21 -10.40
N ASP A 179 -2.94 -3.12 -9.73
CA ASP A 179 -2.28 -2.87 -8.43
C ASP A 179 -0.77 -2.56 -8.53
N LEU A 180 -0.23 -2.61 -9.75
CA LEU A 180 1.18 -2.37 -10.11
C LEU A 180 2.16 -3.42 -9.54
N HIS A 181 1.63 -4.55 -9.10
CA HIS A 181 2.41 -5.70 -8.65
C HIS A 181 2.37 -6.80 -9.71
N TYR A 182 3.53 -7.43 -9.93
CA TYR A 182 3.58 -8.74 -10.56
C TYR A 182 3.37 -9.80 -9.48
N ILE A 183 2.27 -10.54 -9.59
CA ILE A 183 1.92 -11.65 -8.70
C ILE A 183 1.63 -12.87 -9.55
N ALA A 184 2.43 -13.92 -9.38
CA ALA A 184 2.18 -15.21 -10.01
C ALA A 184 1.35 -16.09 -9.08
N TRP A 185 0.42 -16.84 -9.65
CA TRP A 185 -0.40 -17.82 -8.95
C TRP A 185 -0.25 -19.18 -9.59
N ASP A 186 -0.15 -20.22 -8.76
CA ASP A 186 -0.23 -21.61 -9.22
C ASP A 186 -1.61 -21.89 -9.84
N ASN A 187 -1.70 -22.92 -10.69
CA ASN A 187 -2.97 -23.43 -11.20
C ASN A 187 -3.15 -24.89 -10.75
N PRO A 188 -4.14 -25.21 -9.87
CA PRO A 188 -5.08 -24.29 -9.23
C PRO A 188 -4.41 -23.36 -8.20
N PRO A 189 -5.01 -22.18 -7.91
CA PRO A 189 -4.44 -21.22 -6.98
C PRO A 189 -4.40 -21.77 -5.55
N LYS A 190 -3.24 -21.60 -4.89
CA LYS A 190 -3.06 -21.91 -3.45
C LYS A 190 -3.50 -20.74 -2.57
N GLN A 191 -3.46 -20.92 -1.25
CA GLN A 191 -3.76 -19.85 -0.29
C GLN A 191 -2.83 -18.63 -0.41
N HIS A 192 -1.58 -18.85 -0.82
CA HIS A 192 -0.59 -17.80 -1.02
C HIS A 192 -0.07 -17.83 -2.46
N PRO A 193 0.34 -16.66 -3.01
CA PRO A 193 0.95 -16.59 -4.34
C PRO A 193 2.16 -17.50 -4.48
N HIS A 194 2.45 -17.85 -5.74
CA HIS A 194 3.68 -18.55 -6.12
C HIS A 194 4.91 -17.76 -5.66
N THR A 195 5.93 -18.49 -5.22
CA THR A 195 7.20 -17.88 -4.82
C THR A 195 8.08 -17.76 -6.05
N LEU A 196 8.33 -16.53 -6.47
CA LEU A 196 9.08 -16.20 -7.67
C LEU A 196 10.53 -16.66 -7.56
N THR A 197 11.02 -17.25 -8.63
CA THR A 197 12.37 -17.78 -8.80
C THR A 197 13.03 -17.19 -10.05
N LEU A 198 14.27 -17.61 -10.35
CA LEU A 198 14.96 -17.20 -11.59
C LEU A 198 14.15 -17.49 -12.86
N ASN A 199 13.36 -18.57 -12.89
CA ASN A 199 12.54 -18.93 -14.05
C ASN A 199 11.41 -17.93 -14.32
N ASP A 200 10.98 -17.17 -13.30
CA ASP A 200 9.90 -16.21 -13.41
C ASP A 200 10.38 -14.81 -13.85
N THR A 201 11.69 -14.62 -13.97
CA THR A 201 12.32 -13.31 -14.16
C THR A 201 11.88 -12.62 -15.44
N ASP A 202 11.82 -13.34 -16.56
CA ASP A 202 11.47 -12.76 -17.85
C ASP A 202 10.02 -12.27 -17.87
N HIS A 203 9.08 -13.06 -17.35
CA HIS A 203 7.68 -12.67 -17.21
C HIS A 203 7.50 -11.51 -16.24
N MET A 204 8.22 -11.54 -15.10
CA MET A 204 8.21 -10.47 -14.12
C MET A 204 8.68 -9.14 -14.74
N ILE A 205 9.81 -9.13 -15.45
CA ILE A 205 10.34 -7.92 -16.11
C ILE A 205 9.41 -7.45 -17.23
N ALA A 206 8.91 -8.38 -18.05
CA ALA A 206 8.03 -8.09 -19.17
C ALA A 206 6.68 -7.50 -18.73
N SER A 207 6.22 -7.80 -17.51
CA SER A 207 4.98 -7.24 -16.95
C SER A 207 5.00 -5.70 -16.90
N GLY A 208 6.19 -5.10 -16.76
CA GLY A 208 6.38 -3.67 -16.56
C GLY A 208 5.89 -3.16 -15.20
N ALA A 209 5.50 -4.06 -14.29
CA ALA A 209 5.08 -3.73 -12.93
C ALA A 209 6.24 -3.10 -12.14
N ALA A 210 5.90 -2.15 -11.27
CA ALA A 210 6.89 -1.50 -10.40
C ALA A 210 7.33 -2.41 -9.25
N PHE A 211 6.44 -3.31 -8.83
CA PHE A 211 6.63 -4.19 -7.69
C PHE A 211 6.39 -5.64 -8.10
N ALA A 212 6.93 -6.58 -7.34
CA ALA A 212 6.71 -8.01 -7.54
C ALA A 212 6.67 -8.73 -6.20
N ARG A 213 5.92 -9.84 -6.13
CA ARG A 213 5.88 -10.74 -4.97
C ARG A 213 5.43 -12.14 -5.38
N LYS A 214 5.74 -13.19 -4.63
CA LYS A 214 6.50 -13.23 -3.36
C LYS A 214 7.91 -13.78 -3.61
N PHE A 215 8.89 -13.26 -2.89
CA PHE A 215 10.24 -13.79 -2.90
C PHE A 215 10.53 -14.59 -1.63
N LYS A 216 11.35 -15.64 -1.76
CA LYS A 216 11.97 -16.27 -0.61
C LYS A 216 13.13 -15.39 -0.14
N ARG A 217 13.40 -15.43 1.16
CA ARG A 217 14.58 -14.76 1.72
C ARG A 217 15.84 -15.35 1.12
N ASP A 218 16.78 -14.48 0.73
CA ASP A 218 18.09 -14.85 0.18
C ASP A 218 18.01 -15.72 -1.08
N ASP A 219 16.94 -15.56 -1.87
CA ASP A 219 16.76 -16.27 -3.13
C ASP A 219 17.62 -15.64 -4.26
N PRO A 220 18.29 -16.44 -5.11
CA PRO A 220 19.13 -15.93 -6.20
C PRO A 220 18.44 -14.98 -7.18
N VAL A 221 17.10 -15.01 -7.27
CA VAL A 221 16.35 -14.04 -8.09
C VAL A 221 16.53 -12.60 -7.59
N LEU A 222 16.80 -12.39 -6.30
CA LEU A 222 17.06 -11.07 -5.72
C LEU A 222 18.39 -10.51 -6.22
N ASP A 223 19.43 -11.35 -6.31
CA ASP A 223 20.73 -10.96 -6.87
C ASP A 223 20.61 -10.61 -8.36
N LYS A 224 19.75 -11.34 -9.08
CA LYS A 224 19.44 -11.06 -10.49
C LYS A 224 18.75 -9.69 -10.64
N ILE A 225 17.78 -9.37 -9.80
CA ILE A 225 17.10 -8.05 -9.77
C ILE A 225 18.12 -6.95 -9.48
N ASP A 226 18.95 -7.14 -8.46
CA ASP A 226 19.98 -6.18 -8.05
C ASP A 226 20.94 -5.87 -9.19
N LYS A 227 21.45 -6.91 -9.85
CA LYS A 227 22.42 -6.77 -10.93
C LYS A 227 21.79 -6.19 -12.19
N ASP A 228 20.68 -6.75 -12.65
CA ASP A 228 20.17 -6.51 -13.99
C ASP A 228 19.19 -5.33 -14.05
N LEU A 229 18.44 -5.06 -12.97
CA LEU A 229 17.44 -3.99 -12.93
C LEU A 229 17.92 -2.77 -12.15
N LEU A 230 18.60 -2.98 -11.02
CA LEU A 230 19.05 -1.90 -10.15
C LEU A 230 20.50 -1.50 -10.40
N HIS A 231 21.25 -2.27 -11.19
CA HIS A 231 22.69 -2.06 -11.44
C HIS A 231 23.50 -1.90 -10.13
N ARG A 232 23.09 -2.66 -9.11
CA ARG A 232 23.64 -2.67 -7.77
C ARG A 232 24.68 -3.79 -7.66
N LYS A 233 25.85 -3.47 -7.09
CA LYS A 233 26.85 -4.49 -6.70
C LYS A 233 26.57 -4.95 -5.27
N ASN A 234 26.97 -6.16 -4.92
CA ASN A 234 26.78 -6.71 -3.57
C ASN A 234 27.28 -5.74 -2.48
N GLY A 235 26.41 -5.46 -1.50
CA GLY A 235 26.70 -4.56 -0.38
C GLY A 235 26.71 -3.06 -0.72
N THR A 236 26.44 -2.68 -1.97
CA THR A 236 26.36 -1.27 -2.38
C THR A 236 24.92 -0.80 -2.50
N PHE A 237 24.71 0.52 -2.59
CA PHE A 237 23.39 1.10 -2.86
C PHE A 237 23.14 1.21 -4.36
N THR A 238 21.86 1.31 -4.74
CA THR A 238 21.45 1.58 -6.11
C THR A 238 21.74 3.05 -6.46
N PRO A 239 22.62 3.34 -7.44
CA PRO A 239 22.97 4.71 -7.79
C PRO A 239 21.77 5.43 -8.43
N GLY A 240 21.59 6.72 -8.11
CA GLY A 240 20.57 7.59 -8.70
C GLY A 240 21.15 8.76 -9.51
N GLY A 241 20.29 9.63 -10.02
CA GLY A 241 20.66 10.89 -10.70
C GLY A 241 21.42 11.86 -9.80
N TRP A 242 21.23 11.77 -8.49
CA TRP A 242 21.94 12.54 -7.46
C TRP A 242 23.39 12.12 -7.26
N CYS A 243 23.82 10.94 -7.73
CA CYS A 243 25.20 10.49 -7.55
C CYS A 243 26.23 11.39 -8.24
N SER A 244 27.26 11.82 -7.52
CA SER A 244 28.42 12.56 -8.06
C SER A 244 29.76 11.95 -7.62
N GLY A 245 30.88 12.61 -7.97
CA GLY A 245 32.23 12.22 -7.55
C GLY A 245 32.98 11.24 -8.46
N LYS A 246 34.27 11.06 -8.16
CA LYS A 246 35.19 10.10 -8.80
C LYS A 246 35.98 9.38 -7.69
N PRO A 247 35.77 8.06 -7.46
CA PRO A 247 34.93 7.11 -8.21
C PRO A 247 33.42 7.44 -8.17
N LYS A 248 32.66 6.95 -9.16
CA LYS A 248 31.22 7.29 -9.33
C LYS A 248 30.42 7.00 -8.05
N CYS A 249 29.58 7.95 -7.64
CA CYS A 249 28.80 7.93 -6.39
C CYS A 249 29.65 7.98 -5.10
N SER A 250 30.88 8.54 -5.15
CA SER A 250 31.66 8.83 -3.94
C SER A 250 31.13 10.05 -3.17
N GLU A 251 30.38 10.91 -3.85
CA GLU A 251 29.80 12.13 -3.30
C GLU A 251 28.30 12.19 -3.57
N VAL A 252 27.59 12.92 -2.71
CA VAL A 252 26.19 13.28 -2.95
C VAL A 252 26.19 14.55 -3.78
N GLY A 253 25.63 14.48 -4.98
CA GLY A 253 25.43 15.61 -5.87
C GLY A 253 24.08 16.27 -5.65
N ASP A 254 23.51 16.77 -6.73
CA ASP A 254 22.21 17.43 -6.73
C ASP A 254 21.07 16.44 -6.44
N LEU A 255 20.39 16.62 -5.31
CA LEU A 255 19.29 15.76 -4.85
C LEU A 255 18.02 15.89 -5.71
N ASP A 256 17.84 17.02 -6.39
CA ASP A 256 16.68 17.26 -7.25
C ASP A 256 16.88 16.69 -8.67
N LYS A 257 18.10 16.24 -8.97
CA LYS A 257 18.44 15.65 -10.25
C LYS A 257 17.93 14.22 -10.37
N ILE A 258 16.83 14.08 -11.11
CA ILE A 258 16.24 12.77 -11.45
C ILE A 258 16.82 12.28 -12.77
N LYS A 259 17.30 11.03 -12.81
CA LYS A 259 17.73 10.38 -14.05
C LYS A 259 16.96 9.07 -14.25
N PRO A 260 15.85 9.08 -15.02
CA PRO A 260 15.09 7.86 -15.25
C PRO A 260 15.91 6.80 -15.99
N GLY A 261 15.74 5.56 -15.58
CA GLY A 261 16.38 4.38 -16.13
C GLY A 261 15.42 3.56 -17.02
N PRO A 262 15.85 2.37 -17.46
CA PRO A 262 15.01 1.48 -18.25
C PRO A 262 13.69 1.06 -17.58
N GLY A 263 13.65 1.04 -16.24
CA GLY A 263 12.44 0.74 -15.47
C GLY A 263 11.34 1.76 -15.69
N ALA A 264 11.68 3.05 -15.74
CA ALA A 264 10.74 4.14 -16.02
C ALA A 264 10.03 3.94 -17.37
N HIS A 265 10.76 3.52 -18.41
CA HIS A 265 10.18 3.25 -19.72
C HIS A 265 9.21 2.07 -19.71
N ARG A 266 9.55 0.97 -19.01
CA ARG A 266 8.65 -0.18 -18.86
C ARG A 266 7.39 0.18 -18.10
N LEU A 267 7.54 0.87 -16.97
CA LEU A 267 6.42 1.31 -16.14
C LEU A 267 5.52 2.30 -16.89
N LYS A 268 6.09 3.24 -17.65
CA LYS A 268 5.33 4.19 -18.47
C LYS A 268 4.45 3.48 -19.49
N ARG A 269 4.97 2.42 -20.13
CA ARG A 269 4.17 1.60 -21.07
C ARG A 269 3.03 0.87 -20.36
N LEU A 270 3.29 0.29 -19.18
CA LEU A 270 2.24 -0.33 -18.36
C LEU A 270 1.15 0.68 -17.98
N ILE A 271 1.55 1.82 -17.42
CA ILE A 271 0.64 2.87 -16.97
C ILE A 271 -0.19 3.42 -18.14
N ALA A 272 0.44 3.70 -19.29
CA ALA A 272 -0.29 4.15 -20.47
C ALA A 272 -1.36 3.14 -20.91
N ARG A 273 -1.04 1.84 -20.87
CA ARG A 273 -1.99 0.76 -21.20
C ARG A 273 -3.15 0.70 -20.21
N VAL A 274 -2.89 0.69 -18.90
CA VAL A 274 -3.97 0.56 -17.90
C VAL A 274 -4.81 1.82 -17.80
N ALA A 275 -4.21 3.00 -17.94
CA ALA A 275 -4.95 4.26 -17.96
C ALA A 275 -5.83 4.40 -19.22
N LEU A 276 -5.39 3.88 -20.37
CA LEU A 276 -6.21 3.82 -21.58
C LEU A 276 -7.45 2.94 -21.36
N ASN A 277 -7.31 1.76 -20.76
CA ASN A 277 -8.43 0.88 -20.45
C ASN A 277 -9.46 1.57 -19.54
N THR A 278 -8.97 2.32 -18.53
CA THR A 278 -9.84 3.15 -17.67
C THR A 278 -10.56 4.24 -18.44
N LYS A 279 -9.88 4.97 -19.34
CA LYS A 279 -10.54 5.96 -20.22
C LYS A 279 -11.64 5.35 -21.08
N LEU A 280 -11.44 4.12 -21.54
CA LEU A 280 -12.45 3.35 -22.28
C LEU A 280 -13.56 2.76 -21.37
N LYS A 281 -13.53 3.04 -20.06
CA LYS A 281 -14.41 2.44 -19.03
C LYS A 281 -14.44 0.91 -19.10
N GLN A 282 -13.35 0.30 -19.58
CA GLN A 282 -13.16 -1.13 -19.56
C GLN A 282 -12.72 -1.50 -18.15
N ASN A 283 -13.49 -2.34 -17.46
CA ASN A 283 -13.21 -2.85 -16.11
C ASN A 283 -13.19 -1.80 -14.98
N GLN A 284 -13.77 -0.61 -15.17
CA GLN A 284 -13.90 0.40 -14.11
C GLN A 284 -15.18 0.19 -13.30
N CYS A 285 -15.03 -0.21 -12.03
CA CYS A 285 -16.07 -0.44 -11.04
C CYS A 285 -17.26 -1.26 -11.57
N LYS A 286 -16.95 -2.30 -12.34
CA LYS A 286 -17.93 -3.19 -12.97
C LYS A 286 -18.19 -4.47 -12.18
#